data_AF-A0A2V8MER5-F1
#
_entry.id   AF-A0A2V8MER5-F1
#
_cell.length_a   1.000
_cell.length_b   1.000
_cell.length_c   1.000
_cell.angle_alpha   90.00
_cell.angle_beta   90.00
_cell.angle_gamma   90.00
#
_symmetry.space_group_name_H-M   'P 1'
#
loop_
_entity.id
_entity.type
_entity.pdbx_description
1 polymer ?
#
loop_
_entity_poly.entity_id
_entity_poly.type
_entity_poly.pdbx_seq_one_letter_code
_entity_poly.pdbx_strand_id
1 'polypeptide(L)' 'EIRLLRDNVVIFEGKIASLRRFKEDASEVTRGYECGIGIQNFNDVKIGDTIEAFVTEKVMADVGA' A
#
# COMPACT_ATOMS: atom_id res chain seq x y z
N GLU A 1 -2.99 -2.93 -4.81
CA GLU A 1 -3.98 -2.00 -4.23
C GLU A 1 -3.66 -1.79 -2.75
N ILE A 2 -4.16 -0.72 -2.13
CA ILE A 2 -3.94 -0.46 -0.70
C ILE A 2 -5.23 -0.07 0.01
N ARG A 3 -5.30 -0.44 1.28
CA ARG A 3 -6.36 -0.02 2.21
C ARG A 3 -5.73 0.57 3.47
N LEU A 4 -6.30 1.66 3.95
CA LEU A 4 -5.89 2.32 5.18
C LEU A 4 -6.91 2.04 6.27
N LEU A 5 -6.44 1.48 7.37
CA LEU A 5 -7.23 1.13 8.54
C LEU A 5 -6.85 2.02 9.72
N ARG A 6 -7.85 2.57 10.40
CA ARG A 6 -7.70 3.31 11.66
C ARG A 6 -8.61 2.64 12.68
N ASP A 7 -8.06 2.19 13.81
CA ASP A 7 -8.83 1.49 14.86
C ASP A 7 -9.64 0.29 14.32
N ASN A 8 -9.06 -0.48 13.39
CA ASN A 8 -9.70 -1.61 12.68
C ASN A 8 -10.87 -1.23 11.75
N VAL A 9 -11.06 0.05 11.45
CA VAL A 9 -12.06 0.55 10.49
C VAL A 9 -11.37 0.97 9.21
N VAL A 10 -11.90 0.55 8.06
CA VAL A 10 -11.40 0.97 6.74
C VAL A 10 -11.79 2.43 6.52
N ILE A 11 -10.79 3.31 6.45
CA ILE A 11 -10.97 4.76 6.25
C ILE A 11 -10.83 5.11 4.77
N PHE A 12 -9.93 4.42 4.07
CA PHE A 12 -9.66 4.71 2.67
C PHE A 12 -9.22 3.46 1.92
N GLU A 13 -9.67 3.32 0.68
CA GLU A 13 -9.22 2.29 -0.25
C GLU A 13 -8.78 2.96 -1.56
N GLY A 14 -7.63 2.54 -2.08
CA GLY A 14 -7.11 3.13 -3.29
C GLY A 14 -5.79 2.52 -3.76
N LYS A 15 -4.99 3.34 -4.42
CA LYS A 15 -3.70 2.95 -4.99
C LYS A 15 -2.58 3.83 -4.45
N ILE A 16 -1.39 3.25 -4.38
CA ILE A 16 -0.15 3.96 -4.08
C ILE A 16 0.10 4.92 -5.25
N ALA A 17 0.25 6.21 -4.95
CA ALA A 17 0.62 7.22 -5.94
C ALA A 17 2.13 7.26 -6.16
N SER A 18 2.91 7.16 -5.07
CA SER A 18 4.37 7.21 -5.14
C SER A 18 4.99 6.53 -3.93
N LEU A 19 6.18 5.98 -4.13
CA LEU A 19 7.02 5.41 -3.09
C LEU A 19 8.38 6.10 -3.19
N ARG A 20 8.78 6.77 -2.12
CA ARG A 20 10.05 7.50 -2.05
C ARG A 20 10.87 7.01 -0.89
N ARG A 21 12.16 6.83 -1.14
CA ARG A 21 13.15 6.54 -0.12
C ARG A 21 14.05 7.76 0.01
N PHE A 22 13.93 8.47 1.13
CA PHE A 22 14.59 9.74 1.37
C PHE A 22 14.28 10.78 0.28
N LYS A 23 15.15 10.90 -0.74
CA LYS A 23 15.01 11.86 -1.84
C LYS A 23 14.87 11.20 -3.21
N GLU A 24 14.90 9.87 -3.26
CA GLU A 24 14.86 9.11 -4.50
C GLU A 24 13.55 8.35 -4.62
N ASP A 25 12.97 8.34 -5.80
CA ASP A 25 11.82 7.51 -6.12
C ASP A 25 12.26 6.04 -6.13
N ALA A 26 11.54 5.19 -5.40
CA ALA A 26 11.86 3.79 -5.23
C ALA A 26 10.72 2.94 -5.78
N SER A 27 11.04 1.92 -6.58
CA SER A 27 10.03 0.95 -7.05
C SER A 27 9.60 0.00 -5.94
N GLU A 28 10.50 -0.32 -5.01
CA GLU A 28 10.30 -1.29 -3.93
C GLU A 28 11.02 -0.83 -2.67
N VAL A 29 10.44 -1.13 -1.51
CA VAL A 29 11.06 -0.87 -0.21
C VAL A 29 11.14 -2.16 0.59
N THR A 30 12.34 -2.46 1.08
CA THR A 30 12.58 -3.60 1.95
C THR A 30 12.04 -3.33 3.36
N ARG A 31 11.48 -4.37 4.00
CA ARG A 31 11.04 -4.30 5.39
C ARG A 31 12.17 -3.81 6.31
N GLY A 32 11.83 -2.93 7.25
CA GLY A 32 12.76 -2.37 8.23
C GLY A 32 13.46 -1.08 7.79
N TYR A 33 13.20 -0.58 6.58
CA TYR A 33 13.67 0.73 6.14
C TYR A 33 12.54 1.76 6.16
N GLU A 34 12.88 2.98 6.53
CA GLU A 34 11.98 4.13 6.44
C GLU A 34 11.73 4.48 4.96
N CYS A 35 10.46 4.65 4.62
CA CYS A 35 10.02 5.11 3.31
C CYS A 35 8.86 6.09 3.44
N GLY A 36 8.76 6.99 2.47
CA GLY A 36 7.58 7.83 2.26
C GLY A 36 6.65 7.17 1.26
N ILE A 37 5.38 7.03 1.63
CA ILE A 37 4.32 6.53 0.76
C ILE A 37 3.34 7.67 0.48
N GLY A 38 3.14 7.98 -0.79
CA GLY A 38 2.05 8.85 -1.25
C GLY A 38 0.85 8.01 -1.64
N ILE A 39 -0.34 8.35 -1.15
CA ILE A 39 -1.60 7.69 -1.51
C ILE A 39 -2.35 8.58 -2.51
N GLN A 40 -2.87 7.99 -3.58
CA GLN A 40 -3.59 8.76 -4.60
C GLN A 40 -4.91 9.29 -4.03
N ASN A 41 -5.15 10.60 -4.14
CA ASN A 41 -6.34 11.28 -3.62
C ASN A 41 -6.54 11.18 -2.10
N PHE A 42 -5.49 10.92 -1.32
CA PHE A 42 -5.58 10.86 0.14
C PHE A 42 -4.35 11.51 0.80
N ASN A 43 -4.60 12.51 1.66
CA ASN A 43 -3.56 13.26 2.38
C ASN A 43 -3.74 13.27 3.91
N ASP A 44 -4.85 12.73 4.46
CA ASP A 44 -5.12 12.75 5.91
C ASP A 44 -4.57 11.48 6.61
N VAL A 45 -3.33 11.12 6.30
CA VAL A 45 -2.61 10.03 7.00
C VAL A 45 -2.17 10.55 8.36
N LYS A 46 -2.51 9.82 9.41
CA LYS A 46 -2.20 10.15 10.81
C LYS A 46 -1.42 9.01 11.46
N ILE A 47 -0.72 9.36 12.52
CA ILE A 47 -0.02 8.38 13.35
C ILE A 47 -1.06 7.43 13.96
N GLY A 48 -0.82 6.12 13.83
CA GLY A 48 -1.74 5.07 14.25
C GLY A 48 -2.51 4.43 13.10
N ASP A 49 -2.46 5.01 11.90
CA ASP A 49 -3.00 4.35 10.71
C ASP A 49 -2.17 3.14 10.30
N THR A 50 -2.87 2.07 9.94
CA THR A 50 -2.29 0.86 9.37
C THR A 50 -2.61 0.81 7.89
N ILE A 51 -1.57 0.87 7.04
CA ILE A 51 -1.71 0.74 5.60
C ILE A 51 -1.45 -0.71 5.22
N GLU A 52 -2.42 -1.36 4.61
CA GLU A 52 -2.30 -2.73 4.13
C GLU A 52 -2.27 -2.75 2.61
N ALA A 53 -1.17 -3.25 2.06
CA ALA A 53 -0.98 -3.42 0.63
C ALA A 53 -1.25 -4.86 0.22
N PHE A 54 -2.11 -5.03 -0.79
CA PHE A 54 -2.46 -6.33 -1.34
C PHE A 54 -2.26 -6.34 -2.85
N VAL A 55 -1.79 -7.49 -3.35
CA VAL A 55 -1.65 -7.75 -4.78
C VAL A 55 -2.80 -8.65 -5.19
N THR A 56 -3.60 -8.18 -6.14
CA THR A 56 -4.66 -8.98 -6.74
C THR A 56 -4.03 -9.89 -7.79
N GLU A 57 -3.66 -11.10 -7.38
CA GLU A 57 -3.13 -12.11 -8.29
C GLU A 57 -4.29 -12.94 -8.86
N LYS A 58 -4.42 -12.95 -10.18
CA LYS A 58 -5.47 -13.74 -10.86
C LYS A 58 -4.99 -15.17 -10.95
N VAL A 59 -5.34 -15.99 -9.96
CA VAL A 59 -5.03 -17.42 -9.96
C VAL A 59 -5.80 -18.06 -11.12
N MET A 60 -5.09 -18.38 -12.20
CA MET A 60 -5.62 -19.25 -13.25
C MET A 60 -5.65 -20.63 -12.62
N ALA A 61 -6.84 -21.12 -12.29
CA ALA A 61 -6.99 -22.51 -11.89
C ALA A 61 -6.55 -23.37 -13.09
N ASP A 62 -5.35 -23.94 -13.00
CA ASP A 62 -4.98 -25.11 -13.78
C ASP A 62 -5.89 -26.24 -13.28
N VAL A 63 -7.08 -26.32 -13.86
CA VAL A 63 -7.87 -27.54 -13.82
C VAL A 63 -7.18 -28.46 -14.82
N GLY A 64 -6.16 -29.15 -14.32
CA GLY A 64 -5.43 -30.17 -15.07
C GLY A 64 -6.42 -31.13 -15.74
N ALA A 65 -6.27 -31.25 -17.06
CA ALA A 65 -6.97 -32.21 -17.89
C ALA A 65 -6.20 -33.53 -17.96
#